data_AF-A0A535IPJ8-F1
#
_entry.id   AF-A0A535IPJ8-F1
#
_cell.length_a   1.000
_cell.length_b   1.000
_cell.length_c   1.000
_cell.angle_alpha   90.00
_cell.angle_beta   90.00
_cell.angle_gamma   90.00
#
_symmetry.space_group_name_H-M   'P 1'
#
loop_
_entity.id
_entity.type
_entity.pdbx_description
1 polymer ?
#
loop_
_entity_poly.entity_id
_entity_poly.type
_entity_poly.pdbx_seq_one_letter_code
_entity_poly.pdbx_strand_id
1 'polypeptide(L)'
;MCATILLFTGVYLYVERPEWIFPQPAAPESLAVREASLRITIANAAQHVERYRKQSGKLPASLQQAGAHDGGIGYLRTDTGYRLLSEVDGLRLLYDSS
;
A
#
# COMPACT_ATOMS: atom_id res chain seq x y z
N MET A 1 47.62 -4.60 -19.74
CA MET A 1 46.63 -5.61 -20.18
C MET A 1 45.39 -5.65 -19.28
N CYS A 2 45.51 -5.66 -17.95
CA CYS A 2 44.32 -5.63 -17.07
C CYS A 2 43.42 -4.40 -17.27
N ALA A 3 44.00 -3.21 -17.39
CA ALA A 3 43.23 -1.97 -17.55
C ALA A 3 42.42 -1.93 -18.87
N THR A 4 42.98 -2.45 -19.96
CA THR A 4 42.28 -2.54 -21.24
C THR A 4 41.12 -3.53 -21.18
N ILE A 5 41.32 -4.71 -20.58
CA ILE A 5 40.24 -5.70 -20.39
C ILE A 5 39.10 -5.09 -19.59
N LEU A 6 39.39 -4.44 -18.46
CA LEU A 6 38.38 -3.78 -17.64
C LEU A 6 37.60 -2.69 -18.40
N LEU A 7 38.29 -1.93 -19.26
CA LEU A 7 37.66 -0.86 -20.03
C LEU A 7 36.73 -1.43 -21.11
N PHE A 8 37.15 -2.48 -21.82
CA PHE A 8 36.29 -3.16 -22.81
C PHE A 8 35.10 -3.87 -22.16
N THR A 9 35.31 -4.57 -21.04
CA THR A 9 34.22 -5.21 -20.29
C THR A 9 33.25 -4.17 -19.75
N GLY A 10 33.73 -3.05 -19.22
CA GLY A 10 32.86 -1.97 -18.75
C GLY A 10 32.00 -1.37 -19.86
N VAL A 11 32.59 -1.10 -21.03
CA VAL A 11 31.85 -0.60 -22.21
C VAL A 11 30.85 -1.64 -22.70
N TYR A 12 31.22 -2.91 -22.76
CA TYR A 12 30.34 -3.99 -23.19
C TYR A 12 29.12 -4.13 -22.25
N LEU A 13 29.34 -4.16 -20.94
CA LEU A 13 28.26 -4.23 -19.95
C LEU A 13 27.37 -2.98 -19.97
N TYR A 14 27.92 -1.80 -20.30
CA TYR A 14 27.14 -0.57 -20.44
C TYR A 14 26.26 -0.56 -21.69
N VAL A 15 26.70 -1.19 -22.80
CA VAL A 15 25.92 -1.26 -24.05
C VAL A 15 24.85 -2.34 -23.97
N GLU A 16 25.19 -3.54 -23.51
CA GLU A 16 24.24 -4.66 -23.40
C GLU A 16 23.20 -4.40 -22.29
N ARG A 17 23.55 -3.60 -21.28
CA ARG A 17 22.73 -3.32 -20.08
C ARG A 17 22.00 -4.57 -19.57
N PRO A 18 22.75 -5.62 -19.20
CA PRO A 18 22.12 -6.86 -18.80
C PRO A 18 21.26 -6.65 -17.55
N GLU A 19 20.11 -7.32 -17.50
CA GLU A 19 19.09 -7.13 -16.47
C GLU A 19 19.58 -7.46 -15.05
N TRP A 20 20.62 -8.29 -14.93
CA TRP A 20 21.26 -8.62 -13.65
C TRP A 20 22.20 -7.52 -13.12
N ILE A 21 22.66 -6.59 -13.98
CA ILE A 21 23.41 -5.39 -13.57
C ILE A 21 22.45 -4.19 -13.47
N PHE A 22 21.55 -4.05 -14.44
CA PHE A 22 20.61 -2.93 -14.55
C PHE A 22 19.18 -3.47 -14.53
N PRO A 23 18.66 -3.90 -13.38
CA PRO A 23 17.28 -4.36 -13.29
C PRO A 23 16.36 -3.22 -13.73
N GLN A 24 15.49 -3.51 -14.69
CA GLN A 24 14.46 -2.54 -15.08
C GLN A 24 13.57 -2.27 -13.87
N PRO A 25 13.27 -1.00 -13.56
CA PRO A 25 12.30 -0.71 -12.52
C PRO A 25 10.97 -1.37 -12.90
N ALA A 26 10.35 -2.04 -11.93
CA ALA A 26 9.05 -2.67 -12.14
C ALA A 26 8.07 -1.65 -12.74
N ALA A 27 7.32 -2.09 -13.75
CA ALA A 27 6.31 -1.24 -14.37
C ALA A 27 5.37 -0.68 -13.27
N PRO A 28 5.03 0.62 -13.31
CA PRO A 28 4.15 1.20 -12.32
C PRO A 28 2.82 0.45 -12.32
N GLU A 29 2.39 0.02 -11.15
CA GLU A 29 1.12 -0.70 -10.96
C GLU A 29 -0.03 0.09 -11.60
N SER A 30 -0.89 -0.60 -12.35
CA SER A 30 -2.01 0.04 -13.05
C SER A 30 -3.03 0.61 -12.06
N LEU A 31 -3.74 1.67 -12.47
CA LEU A 31 -4.75 2.33 -11.63
C LEU A 31 -5.83 1.35 -11.13
N ALA A 32 -6.23 0.40 -11.97
CA ALA A 32 -7.24 -0.60 -11.62
C ALA A 32 -6.76 -1.55 -10.51
N VAL A 33 -5.49 -1.97 -10.56
CA VAL A 33 -4.93 -2.85 -9.51
C VAL A 33 -4.76 -2.07 -8.21
N ARG A 34 -4.31 -0.81 -8.28
CA ARG A 34 -4.22 0.07 -7.10
C ARG A 34 -5.58 0.28 -6.41
N GLU A 35 -6.62 0.56 -7.18
CA GLU A 35 -7.97 0.72 -6.64
C GLU A 35 -8.46 -0.56 -5.97
N ALA A 36 -8.25 -1.72 -6.61
CA ALA A 36 -8.60 -3.01 -6.04
C ALA A 36 -7.85 -3.28 -4.71
N SER A 37 -6.55 -3.00 -4.68
CA SER A 37 -5.72 -3.07 -3.48
C SER A 37 -6.27 -2.16 -2.38
N LEU A 38 -6.66 -0.92 -2.70
CA LEU A 38 -7.19 0.04 -1.73
C LEU A 38 -8.53 -0.43 -1.14
N ARG A 39 -9.42 -0.97 -1.98
CA ARG A 39 -10.70 -1.56 -1.53
C ARG A 39 -10.46 -2.73 -0.57
N ILE A 40 -9.48 -3.59 -0.85
CA ILE A 40 -9.11 -4.71 0.03
C ILE A 40 -8.60 -4.17 1.38
N THR A 41 -7.73 -3.16 1.38
CA THR A 41 -7.20 -2.60 2.63
C THR A 41 -8.30 -1.97 3.48
N ILE A 42 -9.23 -1.23 2.87
CA ILE A 42 -10.40 -0.67 3.56
C ILE A 42 -11.29 -1.79 4.13
N ALA A 43 -11.58 -2.83 3.34
CA ALA A 43 -12.40 -3.94 3.80
C ALA A 43 -11.78 -4.67 4.99
N ASN A 44 -10.45 -4.87 4.98
CA ASN A 44 -9.73 -5.45 6.11
C ASN A 44 -9.83 -4.56 7.35
N ALA A 45 -9.59 -3.25 7.22
CA ALA A 45 -9.73 -2.31 8.34
C ALA A 45 -11.16 -2.34 8.92
N ALA A 46 -12.19 -2.38 8.07
CA ALA A 46 -13.58 -2.50 8.50
C ALA A 46 -13.84 -3.82 9.27
N GLN A 47 -13.29 -4.95 8.80
CA GLN A 47 -13.40 -6.24 9.50
C GLN A 47 -12.77 -6.20 10.90
N HIS A 48 -11.62 -5.53 11.05
CA HIS A 48 -10.97 -5.36 12.34
C HIS A 48 -11.81 -4.53 13.30
N VAL A 49 -12.34 -3.39 12.84
CA VAL A 49 -13.24 -2.53 13.61
C VAL A 49 -14.48 -3.30 14.04
N GLU A 50 -15.09 -4.06 13.13
CA GLU A 50 -16.29 -4.83 13.41
C GLU A 50 -16.02 -5.98 14.40
N ARG A 51 -14.87 -6.66 14.27
CA ARG A 51 -14.44 -7.68 15.22
C ARG A 51 -14.27 -7.07 16.62
N TYR A 52 -13.62 -5.92 16.72
CA TYR A 52 -13.47 -5.20 17.98
C TYR A 52 -14.83 -4.82 18.59
N ARG A 53 -15.77 -4.34 17.75
CA ARG A 53 -17.14 -4.01 18.17
C ARG A 53 -17.86 -5.23 18.74
N LYS A 54 -17.76 -6.38 18.07
CA LYS A 54 -18.38 -7.62 18.54
C LYS A 54 -17.79 -8.14 19.85
N GLN A 55 -16.49 -7.95 20.06
CA GLN A 55 -15.79 -8.44 21.27
C GLN A 55 -15.97 -7.52 22.47
N SER A 56 -15.86 -6.20 22.27
CA SER A 56 -15.89 -5.21 23.36
C SER A 56 -17.26 -4.55 23.56
N GLY A 57 -18.18 -4.72 22.60
CA GLY A 57 -19.46 -4.02 22.54
C GLY A 57 -19.36 -2.53 22.20
N LYS A 58 -18.15 -2.02 21.91
CA LYS A 58 -17.89 -0.59 21.66
C LYS A 58 -17.07 -0.41 20.39
N LEU A 59 -17.21 0.74 19.75
CA LEU A 59 -16.33 1.12 18.65
C LEU A 59 -14.92 1.47 19.18
N PRO A 60 -13.86 1.08 18.47
CA PRO A 60 -12.50 1.44 18.83
C PRO A 60 -12.30 2.97 18.73
N ALA A 61 -11.41 3.51 19.54
CA ALA A 61 -11.01 4.91 19.46
C ALA A 61 -10.05 5.16 18.28
N SER A 62 -9.32 4.13 17.85
CA SER A 62 -8.39 4.18 16.72
C SER A 62 -8.26 2.83 16.01
N LEU A 63 -7.72 2.83 14.78
CA LEU A 63 -7.46 1.58 14.04
C LEU A 63 -6.46 0.68 14.75
N GLN A 64 -5.44 1.25 15.40
CA GLN A 64 -4.45 0.49 16.16
C GLN A 64 -5.11 -0.26 17.33
N GLN A 65 -6.12 0.32 17.96
CA GLN A 65 -6.88 -0.35 19.02
C GLN A 65 -7.68 -1.55 18.50
N ALA A 66 -8.15 -1.48 17.25
CA ALA A 66 -8.79 -2.60 16.56
C ALA A 66 -7.80 -3.66 16.02
N GLY A 67 -6.48 -3.43 16.20
CA GLY A 67 -5.42 -4.27 15.64
C GLY A 67 -5.25 -4.12 14.14
N ALA A 68 -5.76 -3.03 13.54
CA ALA A 68 -5.53 -2.68 12.14
C ALA A 68 -4.33 -1.73 12.01
N HIS A 69 -3.58 -1.88 10.92
CA HIS A 69 -2.51 -0.94 10.58
C HIS A 69 -3.08 0.29 9.87
N ASP A 70 -2.53 1.46 10.21
CA ASP A 70 -3.01 2.78 9.78
C ASP A 70 -2.52 3.18 8.37
N GLY A 71 -2.05 2.23 7.56
CA GLY A 71 -1.24 2.42 6.34
C GLY A 71 -1.84 3.32 5.26
N GLY A 72 -1.93 4.62 5.54
CA GLY A 72 -2.64 5.61 4.73
C GLY A 72 -4.17 5.59 4.91
N ILE A 73 -4.70 5.04 6.01
CA ILE A 73 -6.15 4.99 6.26
C ILE A 73 -6.50 5.88 7.45
N GLY A 74 -7.15 7.02 7.21
CA GLY A 74 -7.78 7.82 8.23
C GLY A 74 -9.02 7.13 8.80
N TYR A 75 -9.12 7.10 10.12
CA TYR A 75 -10.29 6.61 10.83
C TYR A 75 -11.00 7.75 11.55
N LEU A 76 -12.31 7.87 11.32
CA LEU A 76 -13.17 8.80 12.03
C LEU A 76 -14.33 8.04 12.65
N ARG A 77 -14.42 8.06 13.97
CA ARG A 77 -15.58 7.53 14.68
C ARG A 77 -16.72 8.56 14.65
N THR A 78 -17.94 8.10 14.38
CA THR A 78 -19.16 8.91 14.49
C THR A 78 -20.03 8.38 15.64
N ASP A 79 -21.12 9.08 15.97
CA ASP A 79 -22.01 8.68 17.07
C ASP A 79 -22.72 7.35 16.79
N THR A 80 -23.04 7.09 15.53
CA THR A 80 -23.79 5.89 15.09
C THR A 80 -22.92 4.85 14.38
N GLY A 81 -21.67 5.17 14.04
CA GLY A 81 -20.82 4.32 13.21
C GLY A 81 -19.38 4.80 13.12
N TYR A 82 -18.75 4.55 11.97
CA TYR A 82 -17.39 4.97 11.68
C TYR A 82 -17.20 5.19 10.18
N ARG A 83 -16.16 5.95 9.86
CA ARG A 83 -15.74 6.25 8.49
C ARG A 83 -14.26 5.91 8.34
N LEU A 84 -13.95 5.26 7.22
CA LEU A 84 -12.58 4.98 6.79
C LEU A 84 -12.30 5.81 5.54
N LEU A 85 -11.16 6.48 5.52
CA LEU A 85 -10.77 7.37 4.43
C LEU A 85 -9.35 7.00 4.03
N SER A 86 -9.14 6.60 2.79
CA SER A 86 -7.80 6.27 2.31
C SER A 86 -7.45 7.10 1.09
N GLU A 87 -6.24 7.63 1.07
CA GLU A 87 -5.70 8.45 -0.01
C GLU A 87 -4.35 7.89 -0.45
N VAL A 88 -4.23 7.52 -1.72
CA VAL A 88 -2.98 7.06 -2.33
C VAL A 88 -2.83 7.70 -3.71
N ASP A 89 -1.76 8.46 -3.91
CA ASP A 89 -1.41 9.12 -5.19
C ASP A 89 -2.57 9.88 -5.87
N GLY A 90 -3.39 10.56 -5.05
CA GLY A 90 -4.54 11.36 -5.51
C GLY A 90 -5.85 10.58 -5.67
N LEU A 91 -5.85 9.25 -5.51
CA LEU A 91 -7.06 8.45 -5.44
C LEU A 91 -7.58 8.45 -3.99
N ARG A 92 -8.80 8.97 -3.78
CA ARG A 92 -9.47 9.00 -2.47
C ARG A 92 -10.62 8.01 -2.46
N LEU A 93 -10.57 7.05 -1.54
CA LEU A 93 -11.67 6.14 -1.26
C LEU A 93 -12.21 6.41 0.15
N LEU A 94 -13.53 6.62 0.22
CA LEU A 94 -14.26 6.84 1.47
C LEU A 94 -15.23 5.69 1.67
N TYR A 95 -15.19 5.10 2.85
CA TYR A 95 -16.10 4.06 3.29
C TYR A 95 -16.82 4.51 4.54
N ASP A 96 -18.14 4.47 4.50
CA ASP A 96 -19.01 4.85 5.60
C ASP A 96 -19.78 3.61 6.08
N SER A 97 -19.86 3.43 7.41
CA SER A 97 -20.54 2.28 8.01
C SER A 97 -22.03 2.53 8.32
N SER A 98 -22.56 3.71 7.99
CA SER A 98 -23.95 4.12 8.28
C SER A 98 -24.99 3.33 7.51
#